data_AF-A0A9Q0AWV1-F1
#
_entry.id   AF-A0A9Q0AWV1-F1
#
_cell.length_a   1.000
_cell.length_b   1.000
_cell.length_c   1.000
_cell.angle_alpha   90.00
_cell.angle_beta   90.00
_cell.angle_gamma   90.00
#
_symmetry.space_group_name_H-M   'P 1'
#
loop_
_entity.id
_entity.type
_entity.pdbx_description
1 polymer ?
#
loop_
_entity_poly.entity_id
_entity_poly.type
_entity_poly.pdbx_seq_one_letter_code
_entity_poly.pdbx_strand_id
1 'polypeptide(L)'
;MSTPLILTLDCGTFDGSVAASRWLVRLKWDFERAGHDPTNVPASQYIKILNMQCEKDAATYLDSVPHLSAIVEKADEGRATIANVTTLDAALKERFPARIMGHVSSAGDINSLH
;
A
#
# COMPACT_ATOMS: atom_id res chain seq x y z
N MET A 1 29.85 5.06 14.79
CA MET A 1 29.60 3.70 14.28
C MET A 1 28.15 3.67 13.84
N SER A 2 27.89 3.71 12.53
CA SER A 2 26.53 3.70 11.99
C SER A 2 26.04 2.26 11.95
N THR A 3 25.04 1.94 12.78
CA THR A 3 24.31 0.68 12.72
C THR A 3 23.67 0.55 11.34
N PRO A 4 23.82 -0.58 10.63
CA PRO A 4 23.14 -0.78 9.36
C PRO A 4 21.63 -0.72 9.61
N LEU A 5 20.94 0.14 8.87
CA LEU A 5 19.48 0.33 8.87
C LEU A 5 18.76 -0.87 8.25
N ILE A 6 19.07 -2.08 8.72
CA ILE A 6 18.27 -3.28 8.51
C ILE A 6 17.63 -3.62 9.87
N LEU A 7 16.91 -2.65 10.44
CA LEU A 7 15.81 -3.01 11.32
C LEU A 7 14.75 -3.52 10.35
N THR A 8 14.68 -4.84 10.23
CA THR A 8 13.63 -5.56 9.52
C THR A 8 12.29 -5.04 10.06
N LEU A 9 11.65 -4.16 9.31
CA LEU A 9 10.28 -3.74 9.60
C LEU A 9 9.43 -5.02 9.53
N ASP A 10 8.66 -5.29 10.59
CA ASP A 10 7.90 -6.54 10.82
C ASP A 10 6.40 -6.35 10.55
N CYS A 11 6.06 -5.37 9.70
CA CYS A 11 4.67 -5.09 9.36
C CYS A 11 4.09 -6.20 8.47
N GLY A 12 4.92 -7.18 8.11
CA GLY A 12 4.58 -8.39 7.38
C GLY A 12 4.35 -8.09 5.91
N THR A 13 4.26 -9.15 5.12
CA THR A 13 3.94 -9.01 3.70
C THR A 13 2.46 -8.65 3.52
N PHE A 14 2.17 -7.95 2.43
CA PHE A 14 0.83 -7.53 2.06
C PHE A 14 0.46 -8.11 0.71
N ASP A 15 -0.48 -9.04 0.71
CA ASP A 15 -1.01 -9.67 -0.50
C ASP A 15 -2.43 -9.22 -0.85
N GLY A 16 -2.97 -8.22 -0.14
CA GLY A 16 -4.34 -7.76 -0.33
C GLY A 16 -5.42 -8.56 0.41
N SER A 17 -5.05 -9.58 1.19
CA SER A 17 -6.01 -10.38 1.99
C SER A 17 -6.65 -9.61 3.15
N VAL A 18 -5.98 -8.56 3.63
CA VAL A 18 -6.49 -7.64 4.65
C VAL A 18 -6.75 -6.26 4.02
N ALA A 19 -7.54 -5.43 4.70
CA ALA A 19 -7.76 -4.06 4.29
C ALA A 19 -6.42 -3.29 4.23
N ALA A 20 -6.12 -2.63 3.11
CA ALA A 20 -4.91 -1.83 2.96
C ALA A 20 -4.82 -0.73 4.02
N SER A 21 -5.94 -0.13 4.43
CA SER A 21 -5.96 0.84 5.53
C SER A 21 -5.37 0.30 6.83
N ARG A 22 -5.67 -0.96 7.18
CA ARG A 22 -5.15 -1.61 8.38
C ARG A 22 -3.68 -1.96 8.25
N TRP A 23 -3.26 -2.45 7.09
CA TRP A 23 -1.85 -2.78 6.86
C TRP A 23 -0.96 -1.52 6.80
N LEU A 24 -1.40 -0.44 6.14
CA LEU A 24 -0.67 0.83 6.09
C LEU A 24 -0.47 1.46 7.48
N VAL A 25 -1.43 1.28 8.41
CA VAL A 25 -1.24 1.69 9.81
C VAL A 25 -0.13 0.88 10.48
N ARG A 26 -0.09 -0.44 10.26
CA ARG A 26 1.00 -1.30 10.78
C ARG A 26 2.35 -0.89 10.22
N LEU A 27 2.43 -0.60 8.92
CA LEU A 27 3.66 -0.13 8.28
C LEU A 27 4.17 1.16 8.95
N LYS A 28 3.30 2.14 9.20
CA LYS A 28 3.66 3.40 9.88
C LYS A 28 4.13 3.17 11.32
N TRP A 29 3.44 2.32 12.07
CA TRP A 29 3.85 1.95 13.43
C TRP A 29 5.21 1.28 13.48
N ASP A 30 5.58 0.51 12.46
CA ASP A 30 6.88 -0.13 12.44
C ASP A 30 8.02 0.84 12.14
N PHE A 31 7.80 1.87 11.33
CA PHE A 31 8.74 3.00 11.24
C PHE A 31 8.94 3.67 12.61
N GLU A 32 7.85 3.95 13.33
CA GLU A 32 7.92 4.51 14.70
C GLU A 32 8.74 3.61 15.64
N ARG A 33 8.47 2.30 15.65
CA ARG A 33 9.18 1.32 16.49
C ARG A 33 10.65 1.19 16.13
N ALA A 34 11.00 1.37 14.86
CA ALA A 34 12.38 1.40 14.40
C ALA A 34 13.13 2.70 14.76
N GLY A 35 12.48 3.63 15.47
CA GLY A 35 13.07 4.90 15.88
C GLY A 35 13.04 5.96 14.78
N HIS A 36 12.27 5.73 13.72
CA HIS A 36 12.03 6.73 12.68
C HIS A 36 10.78 7.55 13.02
N ASP A 37 10.87 8.87 12.88
CA ASP A 37 9.68 9.70 12.90
C ASP A 37 8.89 9.42 11.60
N PRO A 38 7.66 8.87 11.67
CA PRO A 38 6.84 8.55 10.51
C PRO A 38 6.46 9.79 9.69
N THR A 39 6.55 10.98 10.27
CA THR A 39 6.33 12.25 9.57
C THR A 39 7.57 12.72 8.79
N ASN A 40 8.73 12.12 9.05
CA ASN A 40 10.02 12.53 8.51
C ASN A 40 10.72 11.41 7.73
N VAL A 41 10.04 10.30 7.46
CA VAL A 41 10.55 9.26 6.56
C VAL A 41 10.59 9.81 5.13
N PRO A 42 11.74 9.77 4.44
CA PRO A 42 11.82 10.18 3.05
C PRO A 42 10.82 9.41 2.18
N ALA A 43 10.04 10.11 1.36
CA ALA A 43 8.99 9.52 0.53
C ALA A 43 9.48 8.33 -0.31
N SER A 44 10.66 8.47 -0.92
CA SER A 44 11.32 7.39 -1.67
C SER A 44 11.64 6.17 -0.81
N GLN A 45 12.08 6.36 0.43
CA GLN A 45 12.37 5.25 1.34
C GLN A 45 11.08 4.54 1.77
N TYR A 46 10.02 5.30 2.07
CA TYR A 46 8.71 4.74 2.42
C TYR A 46 8.14 3.88 1.27
N ILE A 47 8.14 4.41 0.04
CA ILE A 47 7.60 3.71 -1.14
C ILE A 47 8.41 2.45 -1.45
N LYS A 48 9.74 2.50 -1.35
CA LYS A 48 10.60 1.31 -1.53
C LYS A 48 10.22 0.19 -0.57
N ILE A 49 10.11 0.51 0.71
CA ILE A 49 9.78 -0.47 1.75
C ILE A 49 8.37 -1.02 1.54
N LEU A 50 7.41 -0.15 1.23
CA LEU A 50 6.05 -0.55 0.89
C LEU A 50 6.06 -1.53 -0.29
N ASN A 51 6.77 -1.20 -1.38
CA ASN A 51 6.84 -2.05 -2.56
C ASN A 51 7.46 -3.42 -2.26
N MET A 52 8.57 -3.45 -1.50
CA MET A 52 9.24 -4.70 -1.11
C MET A 52 8.38 -5.62 -0.24
N GLN A 53 7.38 -5.07 0.45
CA GLN A 53 6.47 -5.85 1.29
C GLN A 53 5.18 -6.25 0.58
N CYS A 54 4.87 -5.63 -0.56
CA CYS A 54 3.77 -6.07 -1.40
C CYS A 54 4.13 -7.41 -2.07
N GLU A 55 3.20 -8.36 -2.01
CA GLU A 55 3.32 -9.67 -2.64
C GLU A 55 2.06 -9.98 -3.46
N LYS A 56 2.13 -11.01 -4.32
CA LYS A 56 1.00 -11.56 -5.07
C LYS A 56 0.14 -10.48 -5.74
N ASP A 57 -1.15 -10.40 -5.41
CA ASP A 57 -2.12 -9.50 -6.01
C ASP A 57 -1.78 -8.02 -5.77
N ALA A 58 -1.19 -7.69 -4.62
CA ALA A 58 -0.77 -6.31 -4.32
C ALA A 58 0.43 -5.89 -5.17
N ALA A 59 1.45 -6.74 -5.26
CA ALA A 59 2.60 -6.51 -6.13
C ALA A 59 2.17 -6.41 -7.60
N THR A 60 1.39 -7.40 -8.06
CA THR A 60 0.85 -7.43 -9.43
C THR A 60 0.04 -6.17 -9.75
N TYR A 61 -0.74 -5.65 -8.80
CA TYR A 61 -1.48 -4.42 -8.98
C TYR A 61 -0.56 -3.19 -9.16
N LEU A 62 0.48 -3.06 -8.33
CA LEU A 62 1.45 -1.96 -8.46
C LEU A 62 2.18 -1.99 -9.81
N ASP A 63 2.57 -3.19 -10.25
CA ASP A 63 3.30 -3.38 -11.51
C ASP A 63 2.41 -3.20 -12.75
N SER A 64 1.13 -3.58 -12.65
CA SER A 64 0.20 -3.55 -13.80
C SER A 64 -0.40 -2.18 -14.07
N VAL A 65 -0.35 -1.25 -13.11
CA VAL A 65 -0.92 0.09 -13.27
C VAL A 65 0.20 1.10 -13.62
N PRO A 66 0.23 1.65 -14.85
CA PRO A 66 1.39 2.41 -15.34
C PRO A 66 1.79 3.59 -14.46
N HIS A 67 0.82 4.32 -13.91
CA HIS A 67 1.10 5.47 -13.06
C HIS A 67 1.62 5.09 -11.67
N LEU A 68 1.26 3.91 -11.15
CA LEU A 68 1.77 3.41 -9.86
C LEU A 68 3.18 2.83 -10.04
N SER A 69 3.40 2.05 -11.10
CA SER A 69 4.73 1.57 -11.47
C SER A 69 5.72 2.75 -11.65
N ALA A 70 5.32 3.82 -12.34
CA ALA A 70 6.13 5.03 -12.47
C ALA A 70 6.41 5.76 -11.13
N ILE A 71 5.55 5.60 -10.12
CA ILE A 71 5.81 6.11 -8.77
C ILE A 71 6.87 5.27 -8.07
N VAL A 72 6.81 3.94 -8.20
CA VAL A 72 7.82 3.02 -7.66
C VAL A 72 9.18 3.29 -8.28
N GLU A 73 9.26 3.45 -9.61
CA GLU A 73 10.49 3.81 -10.31
C GLU A 73 11.08 5.14 -9.82
N LYS A 74 10.24 6.17 -9.65
CA LYS A 74 10.69 7.45 -9.05
C LYS A 74 11.24 7.28 -7.64
N ALA A 75 10.66 6.37 -6.84
CA ALA A 75 11.17 6.08 -5.51
C ALA A 75 12.54 5.38 -5.60
N ASP A 76 12.73 4.48 -6.56
CA ASP A 76 14.00 3.81 -6.85
C ASP A 76 15.13 4.79 -7.12
N GLU A 77 14.85 5.83 -7.90
CA GLU A 77 15.78 6.91 -8.22
C GLU A 77 15.91 7.97 -7.10
N GLY A 78 15.18 7.84 -5.98
CA GLY A 78 15.21 8.80 -4.88
C GLY A 78 14.44 10.09 -5.14
N ARG A 79 13.59 10.14 -6.19
CA ARG A 79 12.85 11.33 -6.64
C ARG A 79 11.38 11.36 -6.23
N ALA A 80 10.90 10.38 -5.47
CA ALA A 80 9.51 10.36 -5.04
C ALA A 80 9.21 11.45 -4.01
N THR A 81 7.97 11.93 -4.05
CA THR A 81 7.46 13.03 -3.23
C THR A 81 6.35 12.55 -2.30
N ILE A 82 5.97 13.40 -1.35
CA ILE A 82 4.81 13.15 -0.47
C ILE A 82 3.52 12.94 -1.28
N ALA A 83 3.35 13.67 -2.39
CA ALA A 83 2.21 13.48 -3.28
C ALA A 83 2.18 12.05 -3.86
N ASN A 84 3.34 11.48 -4.18
CA ASN A 84 3.43 10.10 -4.66
C ASN A 84 3.04 9.09 -3.57
N VAL A 85 3.45 9.32 -2.31
CA VAL A 85 3.02 8.50 -1.17
C VAL A 85 1.50 8.55 -1.04
N THR A 86 0.91 9.74 -1.08
CA THR A 86 -0.56 9.92 -0.99
C THR A 86 -1.30 9.20 -2.11
N THR A 87 -0.82 9.31 -3.35
CA THR A 87 -1.41 8.59 -4.50
C THR A 87 -1.38 7.09 -4.29
N LEU A 88 -0.25 6.54 -3.85
CA LEU A 88 -0.06 5.10 -3.70
C LEU A 88 -0.86 4.55 -2.51
N ASP A 89 -0.86 5.26 -1.37
CA ASP A 89 -1.72 4.96 -0.22
C ASP A 89 -3.21 4.94 -0.61
N ALA A 90 -3.67 5.90 -1.43
CA ALA A 90 -5.05 5.98 -1.88
C ALA A 90 -5.40 4.82 -2.82
N ALA A 91 -4.55 4.55 -3.82
CA ALA A 91 -4.76 3.46 -4.77
C ALA A 91 -4.84 2.09 -4.10
N LEU A 92 -3.98 1.83 -3.10
CA LEU A 92 -4.04 0.59 -2.33
C LEU A 92 -5.33 0.47 -1.51
N LYS A 93 -5.79 1.56 -0.87
CA LYS A 93 -7.04 1.58 -0.11
C LYS A 93 -8.27 1.35 -0.98
N GLU A 94 -8.25 1.89 -2.21
CA GLU A 94 -9.30 1.67 -3.20
C GLU A 94 -9.30 0.22 -3.70
N ARG A 95 -8.12 -0.32 -4.01
CA ARG A 95 -7.98 -1.69 -4.54
C ARG A 95 -8.29 -2.76 -3.49
N PHE A 96 -7.89 -2.54 -2.24
CA PHE A 96 -8.01 -3.49 -1.13
C PHE A 96 -8.79 -2.86 0.04
N PRO A 97 -10.10 -2.62 -0.14
CA PRO A 97 -10.92 -1.97 0.87
C PRO A 97 -11.17 -2.90 2.07
N ALA A 98 -11.62 -2.32 3.18
CA ALA A 98 -12.19 -3.12 4.26
C ALA A 98 -13.41 -3.87 3.72
N ARG A 99 -13.35 -5.20 3.69
CA ARG A 99 -14.52 -6.02 3.36
C ARG A 99 -15.56 -5.80 4.46
N ILE A 100 -16.55 -4.97 4.17
CA ILE A 100 -17.78 -4.91 4.96
C ILE A 100 -18.49 -6.23 4.66
N MET A 101 -18.42 -7.20 5.56
CA MET A 101 -19.31 -8.36 5.51
C MET A 101 -20.75 -7.84 5.62
N GLY A 102 -21.41 -7.67 4.48
CA GLY A 102 -22.82 -7.28 4.42
C GLY A 102 -23.13 -6.26 3.34
N HIS A 103 -23.24 -6.71 2.09
CA HIS A 103 -24.44 -6.53 1.27
C HIS A 103 -24.32 -7.37 0.00
N VAL A 104 -24.82 -8.61 0.08
CA VAL A 104 -25.36 -9.25 -1.11
C VAL A 104 -26.57 -8.42 -1.54
N SER A 105 -26.42 -7.62 -2.58
CA SER A 105 -27.53 -7.31 -3.48
C SER A 105 -27.14 -7.77 -4.87
N SER A 106 -27.27 -9.08 -5.05
CA SER A 106 -27.65 -9.63 -6.34
C SER A 106 -29.09 -9.20 -6.58
N ALA A 107 -29.29 -8.01 -7.17
CA ALA A 107 -30.56 -7.68 -7.81
C ALA A 107 -30.51 -8.30 -9.22
N GLY A 108 -30.63 -9.62 -9.24
CA GLY A 108 -31.15 -10.32 -10.41
C GLY A 108 -32.65 -10.03 -10.52
N ASP A 109 -33.08 -9.83 -11.77
CA ASP A 109 -34.45 -10.00 -12.26
C ASP A 109 -35.56 -9.22 -11.55
N ILE A 110 -36.01 -8.13 -12.20
CA ILE A 110 -37.41 -7.96 -12.63
C ILE A 110 -37.52 -6.73 -13.54
N ASN A 111 -37.66 -6.92 -14.86
CA ASN A 111 -38.91 -6.66 -15.58
C ASN A 111 -38.69 -6.77 -17.10
N SER A 112 -39.01 -7.94 -17.64
CA SER A 112 -39.52 -8.09 -19.00
C SER A 112 -40.98 -8.52 -18.88
N LEU A 113 -41.84 -7.99 -19.77
CA LEU A 113 -43.30 -8.20 -19.90
C LEU A 113 -44.10 -7.27 -18.97
N HIS A 114 -45.04 -6.44 -19.42
CA HIS A 114 -45.97 -6.49 -20.54
C HIS A 114 -46.28 -5.07 -21.04
#